data_AF-A0A1H6H6U0-F1
#
_entry.id   AF-A0A1H6H6U0-F1
#
_cell.length_a   1.000
_cell.length_b   1.000
_cell.length_c   1.000
_cell.angle_alpha   90.00
_cell.angle_beta   90.00
_cell.angle_gamma   90.00
#
_symmetry.space_group_name_H-M   'P 1'
#
loop_
_entity.id
_entity.type
_entity.pdbx_description
1 polymer ?
#
loop_
_entity_poly.entity_id
_entity_poly.type
_entity_poly.pdbx_seq_one_letter_code
_entity_poly.pdbx_strand_id
1 'polypeptide(L)'
;MEKRVLKLAIISDLHCHPKRKTGEGNDESYLLTDKLRVPSNDHPVDDLLEKINNNKIDKVDLTLCPGDFTDKANQQGFISGWGFSLEIHRALNSKEIIATVGNHDVDVYAQNSNYTLDVAKGIKRGFPIEDETAQDIFWSKGCVIIERDIYRILLINSTHFHYNKESSKSGKVGDAMIEYIEKHLSSNDDDKIKIAMSHHHPIDHSILNLGEEDKIKNADSLLNVLGKYKFDLFIHGHKHHPLIRYHNTTLHGHRLPIFASGSFSSHSNLMFTSVRNSFHLITLQKDKICKGEIDSWTFFPNSGWGQPDDESGFPSYAGFGCEKNIEDLAESIDNIMKSEGKMTWNDLVKQVPDLIHLLPDEGKNLEKLLSDKQIHMDKSLRAKPTQVYNLAKLYS
;
A
#
# COMPACT_ATOMS: atom_id res chain seq x y z
N MET A 1 -1.20 -0.97 28.32
CA MET A 1 -0.62 -0.08 27.30
C MET A 1 -1.78 0.63 26.61
N GLU A 2 -1.61 1.91 26.30
CA GLU A 2 -2.61 2.67 25.56
C GLU A 2 -2.64 2.19 24.10
N LYS A 3 -3.85 2.02 23.54
CA LYS A 3 -4.06 1.57 22.16
C LYS A 3 -3.58 2.68 21.22
N ARG A 4 -2.58 2.37 20.39
CA ARG A 4 -2.10 3.30 19.34
C ARG A 4 -2.90 3.09 18.07
N VAL A 5 -3.33 4.19 17.45
CA VAL A 5 -4.06 4.18 16.17
C VAL A 5 -3.32 5.09 15.20
N LEU A 6 -3.13 4.63 13.97
CA LEU A 6 -2.48 5.39 12.90
C LEU A 6 -3.22 5.18 11.58
N LYS A 7 -3.66 6.25 10.94
CA LYS A 7 -4.29 6.21 9.61
C LYS A 7 -3.31 6.64 8.52
N LEU A 8 -3.22 5.84 7.47
CA LEU A 8 -2.31 6.03 6.35
C LEU A 8 -3.10 6.19 5.06
N ALA A 9 -2.61 7.01 4.13
CA ALA A 9 -2.99 6.98 2.72
C ALA A 9 -1.80 6.53 1.86
N ILE A 10 -2.03 5.65 0.87
CA ILE A 10 -0.97 5.10 0.03
C ILE A 10 -1.13 5.56 -1.42
N ILE A 11 -0.10 6.19 -1.98
CA ILE A 11 -0.10 6.76 -3.34
C ILE A 11 1.18 6.32 -4.08
N SER A 12 1.07 5.42 -5.06
CA SER A 12 2.23 4.79 -5.71
C SER A 12 2.08 4.68 -7.22
N ASP A 13 3.22 4.58 -7.93
CA ASP A 13 3.28 4.23 -9.36
C ASP A 13 2.38 5.15 -10.20
N LEU A 14 2.65 6.45 -10.13
CA LEU A 14 1.96 7.51 -10.86
C LEU A 14 2.42 7.56 -12.32
N HIS A 15 3.70 7.29 -12.57
CA HIS A 15 4.28 7.26 -13.91
C HIS A 15 3.96 8.53 -14.73
N CYS A 16 4.01 9.70 -14.12
CA CYS A 16 3.65 10.95 -14.79
C CYS A 16 4.62 11.25 -15.94
N HIS A 17 4.09 11.75 -17.06
CA HIS A 17 4.88 12.23 -18.19
C HIS A 17 4.05 13.18 -19.08
N PRO A 18 4.62 14.04 -19.93
CA PRO A 18 3.85 14.72 -20.97
C PRO A 18 3.37 13.72 -22.03
N LYS A 19 2.32 14.07 -22.77
CA LYS A 19 1.84 13.25 -23.89
C LYS A 19 2.98 12.91 -24.85
N ARG A 20 3.12 11.62 -25.18
CA ARG A 20 4.14 11.16 -26.12
C ARG A 20 3.77 11.57 -27.54
N LYS A 21 4.78 11.90 -28.36
CA LYS A 21 4.53 12.23 -29.78
C LYS A 21 4.16 10.97 -30.54
N THR A 22 3.47 11.15 -31.67
CA THR A 22 3.15 10.05 -32.58
C THR A 22 4.43 9.31 -32.98
N GLY A 23 4.47 8.00 -32.72
CA GLY A 23 5.63 7.15 -33.00
C GLY A 23 6.57 6.90 -31.81
N GLU A 24 6.38 7.57 -30.66
CA GLU A 24 7.20 7.40 -29.45
C GLU A 24 6.62 6.38 -28.45
N GLY A 25 5.62 5.60 -28.88
CA GLY A 25 4.90 4.62 -28.06
C GLY A 25 3.58 5.15 -27.51
N ASN A 26 2.89 4.31 -26.72
CA ASN A 26 1.62 4.66 -26.09
C ASN A 26 1.86 5.44 -24.79
N ASP A 27 0.89 6.25 -24.38
CA ASP A 27 0.89 6.86 -23.05
C ASP A 27 0.66 5.76 -21.99
N GLU A 28 1.52 5.70 -20.98
CA GLU A 28 1.51 4.62 -19.97
C GLU A 28 0.78 5.03 -18.70
N SER A 29 0.29 6.28 -18.61
CA SER A 29 -0.36 6.85 -17.43
C SER A 29 -1.57 7.72 -17.80
N TYR A 30 -2.56 7.76 -16.91
CA TYR A 30 -3.65 8.74 -16.94
C TYR A 30 -3.22 10.14 -16.50
N LEU A 31 -2.05 10.27 -15.85
CA LEU A 31 -1.51 11.52 -15.35
C LEU A 31 -0.53 12.16 -16.34
N LEU A 32 -1.09 12.67 -17.42
CA LEU A 32 -0.33 13.43 -18.41
C LEU A 32 -0.14 14.88 -17.94
N THR A 33 1.10 15.35 -17.93
CA THR A 33 1.44 16.69 -17.40
C THR A 33 0.91 17.85 -18.24
N ASP A 34 0.47 17.58 -19.46
CA ASP A 34 -0.10 18.51 -20.43
C ASP A 34 -1.59 18.25 -20.72
N LYS A 35 -2.22 17.28 -20.03
CA LYS A 35 -3.66 17.02 -20.11
C LYS A 35 -4.42 17.96 -19.18
N LEU A 36 -5.50 18.54 -19.70
CA LEU A 36 -6.45 19.28 -18.86
C LEU A 36 -7.16 18.33 -17.90
N ARG A 37 -7.35 18.74 -16.66
CA ARG A 37 -8.00 17.92 -15.63
C ARG A 37 -9.53 17.96 -15.69
N VAL A 38 -10.10 18.02 -16.91
CA VAL A 38 -11.54 18.04 -17.15
C VAL A 38 -11.95 17.01 -18.22
N PRO A 39 -13.04 16.26 -18.00
CA PRO A 39 -13.86 16.22 -16.77
C PRO A 39 -13.09 15.56 -15.60
N SER A 40 -13.46 15.89 -14.36
CA SER A 40 -12.72 15.45 -13.15
C SER A 40 -12.68 13.93 -13.01
N ASN A 41 -13.78 13.25 -13.32
CA ASN A 41 -13.93 11.78 -13.32
C ASN A 41 -13.04 11.02 -14.32
N ASP A 42 -12.29 11.72 -15.18
CA ASP A 42 -11.29 11.15 -16.09
C ASP A 42 -9.84 11.51 -15.70
N HIS A 43 -9.66 12.22 -14.57
CA HIS A 43 -8.35 12.57 -14.02
C HIS A 43 -8.22 12.03 -12.58
N PRO A 44 -7.40 10.98 -12.34
CA PRO A 44 -7.33 10.30 -11.04
C PRO A 44 -7.14 11.22 -9.84
N VAL A 45 -6.29 12.25 -9.96
CA VAL A 45 -6.07 13.19 -8.85
C VAL A 45 -7.30 14.06 -8.60
N ASP A 46 -7.97 14.55 -9.64
CA ASP A 46 -9.03 15.55 -9.47
C ASP A 46 -10.33 14.90 -8.98
N ASP A 47 -10.69 13.73 -9.50
CA ASP A 47 -11.80 12.97 -8.93
C ASP A 47 -11.54 12.59 -7.46
N LEU A 48 -10.29 12.23 -7.11
CA LEU A 48 -9.95 11.91 -5.72
C LEU A 48 -10.12 13.13 -4.81
N LEU A 49 -9.63 14.30 -5.23
CA LEU A 49 -9.79 15.56 -4.53
C LEU A 49 -11.28 15.89 -4.34
N GLU A 50 -12.11 15.68 -5.37
CA GLU A 50 -13.57 15.83 -5.23
C GLU A 50 -14.16 14.86 -4.20
N LYS A 51 -13.73 13.60 -4.15
CA LYS A 51 -14.23 12.65 -3.13
C LYS A 51 -13.82 13.09 -1.72
N ILE A 52 -12.57 13.53 -1.54
CA ILE A 52 -12.06 14.04 -0.26
C ILE A 52 -12.86 15.27 0.19
N ASN A 53 -13.01 16.26 -0.70
CA ASN A 53 -13.72 17.51 -0.38
C ASN A 53 -15.21 17.29 -0.10
N ASN A 54 -15.82 16.26 -0.69
CA ASN A 54 -17.20 15.87 -0.43
C ASN A 54 -17.34 14.92 0.78
N ASN A 55 -16.32 14.79 1.63
CA ASN A 55 -16.28 13.94 2.82
C ASN A 55 -16.59 12.45 2.54
N LYS A 56 -16.26 11.96 1.34
CA LYS A 56 -16.37 10.53 1.00
C LYS A 56 -15.10 9.74 1.37
N ILE A 57 -14.02 10.47 1.67
CA ILE A 57 -12.71 9.93 2.02
C ILE A 57 -12.27 10.58 3.33
N ASP A 58 -11.99 9.75 4.31
CA ASP A 58 -11.57 10.20 5.64
C ASP A 58 -10.19 10.86 5.60
N LYS A 59 -9.97 11.79 6.54
CA LYS A 59 -8.65 12.32 6.86
C LYS A 59 -7.74 11.22 7.40
N VAL A 60 -6.44 11.36 7.16
CA VAL A 60 -5.41 10.42 7.62
C VAL A 60 -4.31 11.13 8.40
N ASP A 61 -3.51 10.37 9.15
CA ASP A 61 -2.35 10.92 9.85
C ASP A 61 -1.16 11.09 8.92
N LEU A 62 -0.92 10.14 8.02
CA LEU A 62 0.25 10.12 7.13
C LEU A 62 -0.14 9.80 5.68
N THR A 63 0.58 10.42 4.74
CA THR A 63 0.58 10.01 3.33
C THR A 63 1.90 9.31 3.01
N LEU A 64 1.86 8.08 2.52
CA LEU A 64 3.03 7.29 2.14
C LEU A 64 3.06 7.06 0.63
N CYS A 65 4.22 7.29 0.02
CA CYS A 65 4.40 7.20 -1.43
C CYS A 65 5.52 6.22 -1.82
N PRO A 66 5.20 4.95 -2.13
CA PRO A 66 6.19 3.93 -2.46
C PRO A 66 6.74 4.02 -3.91
N GLY A 67 7.11 5.22 -4.37
CA GLY A 67 7.91 5.46 -5.58
C GLY A 67 7.15 5.45 -6.91
N ASP A 68 7.91 5.64 -7.99
CA ASP A 68 7.48 5.75 -9.39
C ASP A 68 6.51 6.92 -9.64
N PHE A 69 6.98 8.12 -9.29
CA PHE A 69 6.24 9.38 -9.53
C PHE A 69 6.22 9.75 -11.02
N THR A 70 7.31 9.45 -11.73
CA THR A 70 7.48 9.79 -13.14
C THR A 70 7.74 8.55 -13.97
N ASP A 71 7.53 8.65 -15.29
CA ASP A 71 8.05 7.66 -16.23
C ASP A 71 9.48 8.04 -16.68
N LYS A 72 10.41 7.07 -16.66
CA LYS A 72 11.77 7.16 -17.24
C LYS A 72 12.54 8.44 -16.90
N ALA A 73 12.53 8.82 -15.63
CA ALA A 73 13.18 10.00 -15.07
C ALA A 73 12.78 11.32 -15.77
N ASN A 74 11.58 11.37 -16.36
CA ASN A 74 11.08 12.58 -16.99
C ASN A 74 10.95 13.71 -15.94
N GLN A 75 11.76 14.76 -16.07
CA GLN A 75 11.83 15.81 -15.05
C GLN A 75 10.47 16.53 -14.85
N GLN A 76 9.76 16.83 -15.94
CA GLN A 76 8.42 17.45 -15.88
C GLN A 76 7.42 16.50 -15.21
N GLY A 77 7.45 15.23 -15.58
CA GLY A 77 6.69 14.14 -14.98
C GLY A 77 6.92 14.08 -13.47
N PHE A 78 8.16 14.11 -13.02
CA PHE A 78 8.50 14.02 -11.59
C PHE A 78 8.00 15.24 -10.82
N ILE A 79 8.20 16.45 -11.34
CA ILE A 79 7.70 17.68 -10.71
C ILE A 79 6.18 17.62 -10.55
N SER A 80 5.45 17.20 -11.59
CA SER A 80 4.00 17.06 -11.54
C SER A 80 3.55 15.92 -10.64
N GLY A 81 4.20 14.75 -10.71
CA GLY A 81 3.89 13.58 -9.89
C GLY A 81 4.02 13.88 -8.40
N TRP A 82 5.14 14.49 -7.98
CA TRP A 82 5.29 14.95 -6.61
C TRP A 82 4.31 16.07 -6.24
N GLY A 83 4.04 16.97 -7.20
CA GLY A 83 3.00 18.00 -7.07
C GLY A 83 1.62 17.42 -6.74
N PHE A 84 1.18 16.40 -7.48
CA PHE A 84 -0.08 15.71 -7.26
C PHE A 84 -0.12 15.01 -5.89
N SER A 85 0.94 14.32 -5.49
CA SER A 85 1.02 13.69 -4.17
C SER A 85 0.91 14.72 -3.05
N LEU A 86 1.54 15.89 -3.19
CA LEU A 86 1.41 17.01 -2.25
C LEU A 86 0.00 17.61 -2.24
N GLU A 87 -0.69 17.69 -3.37
CA GLU A 87 -2.10 18.13 -3.43
C GLU A 87 -3.01 17.17 -2.65
N ILE A 88 -2.88 15.86 -2.87
CA ILE A 88 -3.67 14.83 -2.18
C ILE A 88 -3.36 14.83 -0.68
N HIS A 89 -2.09 14.87 -0.29
CA HIS A 89 -1.66 14.94 1.11
C HIS A 89 -2.30 16.12 1.88
N ARG A 90 -2.35 17.30 1.24
CA ARG A 90 -3.00 18.49 1.82
C ARG A 90 -4.51 18.33 1.92
N ALA A 91 -5.16 17.79 0.89
CA ALA A 91 -6.60 17.56 0.91
C ALA A 91 -7.01 16.55 2.00
N LEU A 92 -6.22 15.50 2.18
CA LEU A 92 -6.39 14.52 3.27
C LEU A 92 -6.06 15.09 4.66
N ASN A 93 -5.49 16.29 4.72
CA ASN A 93 -5.06 16.97 5.94
C ASN A 93 -4.16 16.07 6.81
N SER A 94 -3.25 15.36 6.15
CA SER A 94 -2.27 14.51 6.83
C SER A 94 -1.10 15.34 7.36
N LYS A 95 -0.50 14.89 8.47
CA LYS A 95 0.54 15.63 9.20
C LYS A 95 1.88 15.59 8.50
N GLU A 96 2.15 14.50 7.78
CA GLU A 96 3.43 14.25 7.14
C GLU A 96 3.20 13.46 5.84
N ILE A 97 4.03 13.74 4.83
CA ILE A 97 4.15 12.94 3.62
C ILE A 97 5.56 12.34 3.56
N ILE A 98 5.65 11.04 3.31
CA ILE A 98 6.91 10.30 3.26
C ILE A 98 6.93 9.52 1.96
N ALA A 99 7.95 9.73 1.14
CA ALA A 99 8.14 9.06 -0.14
C ALA A 99 9.40 8.19 -0.14
N THR A 100 9.47 7.23 -1.05
CA THR A 100 10.74 6.65 -1.53
C THR A 100 10.83 6.82 -3.04
N VAL A 101 11.94 6.39 -3.62
CA VAL A 101 12.22 6.50 -5.05
C VAL A 101 11.94 5.15 -5.71
N GLY A 102 11.25 5.16 -6.86
CA GLY A 102 11.04 3.99 -7.70
C GLY A 102 12.01 3.91 -8.87
N ASN A 103 12.00 2.81 -9.62
CA ASN A 103 12.97 2.59 -10.70
C ASN A 103 12.73 3.50 -11.91
N HIS A 104 11.51 4.01 -12.11
CA HIS A 104 11.23 5.02 -13.13
C HIS A 104 11.60 6.43 -12.69
N ASP A 105 11.89 6.66 -11.40
CA ASP A 105 12.33 7.98 -10.90
C ASP A 105 13.85 8.21 -11.08
N VAL A 106 14.58 7.16 -11.47
CA VAL A 106 16.05 7.15 -11.57
C VAL A 106 16.49 7.16 -13.03
N ASP A 107 17.44 8.03 -13.39
CA ASP A 107 17.92 8.21 -14.76
C ASP A 107 18.97 7.16 -15.15
N VAL A 108 18.56 5.90 -15.22
CA VAL A 108 19.45 4.75 -15.53
C VAL A 108 19.90 4.71 -16.98
N TYR A 109 19.37 5.61 -17.81
CA TYR A 109 19.69 5.78 -19.23
C TYR A 109 20.55 7.02 -19.52
N ALA A 110 20.91 7.79 -18.48
CA ALA A 110 21.67 9.03 -18.58
C ALA A 110 21.10 10.04 -19.60
N GLN A 111 19.77 10.18 -19.60
CA GLN A 111 19.06 11.11 -20.50
C GLN A 111 19.15 12.57 -20.03
N ASN A 112 19.28 12.77 -18.72
CA ASN A 112 19.28 14.07 -18.05
C ASN A 112 20.59 14.34 -17.30
N SER A 113 21.22 13.32 -16.70
CA SER A 113 22.50 13.44 -16.00
C SER A 113 23.37 12.19 -16.06
N ASN A 114 24.68 12.35 -15.81
CA ASN A 114 25.63 11.27 -15.59
C ASN A 114 25.49 10.60 -14.21
N TYR A 115 24.86 11.26 -13.23
CA TYR A 115 24.53 10.67 -11.94
C TYR A 115 23.04 10.37 -11.87
N THR A 116 22.70 9.09 -11.75
CA THR A 116 21.34 8.57 -11.98
C THR A 116 20.29 9.12 -11.01
N LEU A 117 20.71 9.54 -9.81
CA LEU A 117 19.82 10.11 -8.79
C LEU A 117 19.74 11.65 -8.83
N ASP A 118 20.42 12.34 -9.77
CA ASP A 118 20.44 13.81 -9.79
C ASP A 118 19.04 14.41 -9.92
N VAL A 119 18.22 13.89 -10.83
CA VAL A 119 16.84 14.37 -11.02
C VAL A 119 16.04 14.20 -9.73
N ALA A 120 16.08 13.00 -9.13
CA ALA A 120 15.37 12.68 -7.90
C ALA A 120 15.81 13.54 -6.70
N LYS A 121 17.12 13.76 -6.53
CA LYS A 121 17.68 14.66 -5.50
C LYS A 121 17.38 16.14 -5.78
N GLY A 122 17.18 16.48 -7.04
CA GLY A 122 16.83 17.82 -7.48
C GLY A 122 15.38 18.22 -7.15
N ILE A 123 14.49 17.26 -6.94
CA ILE A 123 13.10 17.52 -6.56
C ILE A 123 13.05 18.23 -5.21
N LYS A 124 12.38 19.39 -5.19
CA LYS A 124 12.25 20.25 -4.00
C LYS A 124 10.92 20.02 -3.29
N ARG A 125 10.63 20.89 -2.30
CA ARG A 125 9.41 20.87 -1.48
C ARG A 125 9.32 19.63 -0.59
N GLY A 126 10.41 19.37 0.14
CA GLY A 126 10.48 18.28 1.13
C GLY A 126 10.47 16.88 0.53
N PHE A 127 11.01 16.69 -0.69
CA PHE A 127 11.15 15.35 -1.26
C PHE A 127 12.49 14.71 -0.81
N PRO A 128 12.50 13.41 -0.46
CA PRO A 128 11.35 12.53 -0.31
C PRO A 128 10.66 12.64 1.07
N ILE A 129 11.26 13.39 2.00
CA ILE A 129 10.81 13.59 3.38
C ILE A 129 11.11 15.05 3.72
N GLU A 130 10.26 15.74 4.50
CA GLU A 130 10.48 17.16 4.80
C GLU A 130 11.74 17.43 5.63
N ASP A 131 12.06 16.55 6.58
CA ASP A 131 13.22 16.68 7.47
C ASP A 131 14.56 16.54 6.71
N GLU A 132 15.34 17.63 6.65
CA GLU A 132 16.60 17.70 5.90
C GLU A 132 17.65 16.69 6.39
N THR A 133 17.72 16.46 7.70
CA THR A 133 18.66 15.47 8.26
C THR A 133 18.30 14.06 7.81
N ALA A 134 17.01 13.72 7.82
CA ALA A 134 16.52 12.44 7.32
C ALA A 134 16.75 12.29 5.81
N GLN A 135 16.60 13.36 5.03
CA GLN A 135 16.94 13.35 3.60
C GLN A 135 18.42 13.03 3.38
N ASP A 136 19.33 13.71 4.10
CA ASP A 136 20.78 13.47 3.98
C ASP A 136 21.15 12.02 4.30
N ILE A 137 20.55 11.46 5.36
CA ILE A 137 20.73 10.05 5.72
C ILE A 137 20.16 9.14 4.62
N PHE A 138 18.93 9.38 4.16
CA PHE A 138 18.30 8.59 3.11
C PHE A 138 19.15 8.54 1.84
N TRP A 139 19.65 9.68 1.38
CA TRP A 139 20.46 9.77 0.17
C TRP A 139 21.86 9.18 0.33
N SER A 140 22.48 9.32 1.51
CA SER A 140 23.85 8.85 1.75
C SER A 140 23.93 7.37 2.14
N LYS A 141 22.94 6.86 2.88
CA LYS A 141 22.89 5.46 3.35
C LYS A 141 21.98 4.57 2.52
N GLY A 142 21.16 5.16 1.65
CA GLY A 142 20.12 4.45 0.89
C GLY A 142 18.92 4.02 1.76
N CYS A 143 18.86 4.42 3.02
CA CYS A 143 17.70 4.25 3.88
C CYS A 143 17.74 5.26 5.02
N VAL A 144 16.62 5.46 5.69
CA VAL A 144 16.53 6.25 6.93
C VAL A 144 15.42 5.69 7.83
N ILE A 145 15.54 5.89 9.14
CA ILE A 145 14.51 5.54 10.11
C ILE A 145 13.92 6.84 10.66
N ILE A 146 12.63 7.04 10.42
CA ILE A 146 11.87 8.19 10.88
C ILE A 146 11.20 7.82 12.21
N GLU A 147 11.55 8.56 13.26
CA GLU A 147 11.05 8.35 14.62
C GLU A 147 9.99 9.40 14.98
N ARG A 148 8.85 8.94 15.48
CA ARG A 148 7.79 9.77 16.06
C ARG A 148 7.25 9.11 17.32
N ASP A 149 6.33 9.76 18.02
CA ASP A 149 5.85 9.30 19.33
C ASP A 149 5.17 7.93 19.26
N ILE A 150 4.30 7.72 18.27
CA ILE A 150 3.48 6.51 18.16
C ILE A 150 3.93 5.55 17.05
N TYR A 151 4.79 6.00 16.13
CA TYR A 151 5.22 5.22 14.97
C TYR A 151 6.71 5.38 14.65
N ARG A 152 7.24 4.38 13.96
CA ARG A 152 8.58 4.32 13.38
C ARG A 152 8.46 3.85 11.94
N ILE A 153 9.06 4.58 11.01
CA ILE A 153 9.08 4.20 9.58
C ILE A 153 10.53 3.94 9.16
N LEU A 154 10.82 2.73 8.72
CA LEU A 154 12.03 2.42 7.96
C LEU A 154 11.74 2.70 6.48
N LEU A 155 12.38 3.73 5.95
CA LEU A 155 12.26 4.14 4.57
C LEU A 155 13.49 3.66 3.79
N ILE A 156 13.27 2.84 2.77
CA ILE A 156 14.34 2.18 2.02
C ILE A 156 14.33 2.70 0.58
N ASN A 157 15.47 3.21 0.14
CA ASN A 157 15.75 3.46 -1.26
C ASN A 157 16.22 2.16 -1.92
N SER A 158 15.28 1.35 -2.40
CA SER A 158 15.64 0.10 -3.09
C SER A 158 16.31 0.33 -4.45
N THR A 159 16.33 1.57 -4.96
CA THR A 159 17.00 1.99 -6.20
C THR A 159 18.37 2.63 -5.94
N HIS A 160 18.85 2.65 -4.69
CA HIS A 160 20.13 3.28 -4.32
C HIS A 160 21.34 2.80 -5.14
N PHE A 161 21.28 1.55 -5.62
CA PHE A 161 22.32 0.92 -6.43
C PHE A 161 22.01 0.90 -7.94
N HIS A 162 21.01 1.65 -8.41
CA HIS A 162 20.64 1.76 -9.83
C HIS A 162 21.55 2.76 -10.55
N TYR A 163 22.79 2.35 -10.82
CA TYR A 163 23.80 3.18 -11.49
C TYR A 163 23.67 3.18 -13.01
N ASN A 164 22.99 2.17 -13.56
CA ASN A 164 22.79 1.97 -14.99
C ASN A 164 21.67 0.93 -15.21
N LYS A 165 21.28 0.75 -16.48
CA LYS A 165 20.25 -0.20 -16.92
C LYS A 165 20.45 -1.65 -16.42
N GLU A 166 21.69 -2.12 -16.30
CA GLU A 166 21.94 -3.49 -15.84
C GLU A 166 21.67 -3.64 -14.35
N SER A 167 22.16 -2.69 -13.56
CA SER A 167 21.94 -2.65 -12.11
C SER A 167 20.48 -2.36 -11.72
N SER A 168 19.68 -1.79 -12.64
CA SER A 168 18.29 -1.37 -12.39
C SER A 168 17.24 -2.45 -12.59
N LYS A 169 17.63 -3.69 -12.92
CA LYS A 169 16.70 -4.82 -13.15
C LYS A 169 15.95 -5.27 -11.89
N SER A 170 16.43 -4.90 -10.72
CA SER A 170 15.96 -5.37 -9.42
C SER A 170 16.31 -4.35 -8.34
N GLY A 171 15.54 -4.29 -7.26
CA GLY A 171 15.95 -3.54 -6.07
C GLY A 171 17.17 -4.17 -5.39
N LYS A 172 17.88 -3.42 -4.53
CA LYS A 172 18.95 -3.97 -3.69
C LYS A 172 19.02 -3.29 -2.33
N VAL A 173 19.25 -4.11 -1.30
CA VAL A 173 19.66 -3.66 0.04
C VAL A 173 21.05 -4.21 0.33
N GLY A 174 22.01 -3.32 0.61
CA GLY A 174 23.40 -3.70 0.88
C GLY A 174 23.63 -4.07 2.36
N ASP A 175 24.67 -4.84 2.65
CA ASP A 175 24.96 -5.28 4.03
C ASP A 175 25.21 -4.10 4.97
N ALA A 176 25.92 -3.06 4.52
CA ALA A 176 26.10 -1.83 5.30
C ALA A 176 24.78 -1.11 5.63
N MET A 177 23.75 -1.27 4.78
CA MET A 177 22.41 -0.75 5.04
C MET A 177 21.73 -1.57 6.14
N ILE A 178 21.84 -2.90 6.07
CA ILE A 178 21.35 -3.83 7.10
C ILE A 178 22.00 -3.55 8.46
N GLU A 179 23.32 -3.40 8.49
CA GLU A 179 24.09 -3.07 9.71
C GLU A 179 23.63 -1.74 10.31
N TYR A 180 23.39 -0.72 9.47
CA TYR A 180 22.87 0.56 9.92
C TYR A 180 21.47 0.42 10.55
N ILE A 181 20.57 -0.31 9.88
CA ILE A 181 19.20 -0.57 10.36
C ILE A 181 19.26 -1.30 11.70
N GLU A 182 20.02 -2.39 11.78
CA GLU A 182 20.11 -3.21 12.98
C GLU A 182 20.72 -2.43 14.15
N LYS A 183 21.77 -1.64 13.90
CA LYS A 183 22.39 -0.79 14.93
C LYS A 183 21.37 0.21 15.49
N HIS A 184 20.63 0.90 14.64
CA HIS A 184 19.61 1.86 15.08
C HIS A 184 18.50 1.19 15.89
N LEU A 185 17.98 0.06 15.40
CA LEU A 185 16.88 -0.65 16.06
C LEU A 185 17.30 -1.32 17.39
N SER A 186 18.55 -1.79 17.50
CA SER A 186 19.06 -2.41 18.74
C SER A 186 19.03 -1.49 19.96
N SER A 187 19.04 -0.17 19.73
CA SER A 187 19.02 0.84 20.79
C SER A 187 17.60 1.29 21.17
N ASN A 188 16.57 0.72 20.54
CA ASN A 188 15.18 1.15 20.67
C ASN A 188 14.23 -0.04 20.87
N ASP A 189 13.95 -0.37 22.13
CA ASP A 189 12.91 -1.34 22.49
C ASP A 189 11.64 -0.60 22.90
N ASP A 190 10.74 -0.42 21.93
CA ASP A 190 9.44 0.22 22.12
C ASP A 190 8.31 -0.50 21.39
N ASP A 191 7.08 -0.16 21.81
CA ASP A 191 5.83 -0.69 21.25
C ASP A 191 5.23 0.22 20.17
N LYS A 192 6.05 1.05 19.51
CA LYS A 192 5.60 1.88 18.39
C LYS A 192 5.06 1.01 17.26
N ILE A 193 4.19 1.59 16.44
CA ILE A 193 3.81 1.02 15.15
C ILE A 193 5.02 1.12 14.21
N LYS A 194 5.55 -0.01 13.75
CA LYS A 194 6.78 -0.12 12.95
C LYS A 194 6.43 -0.49 11.52
N ILE A 195 6.69 0.42 10.59
CA ILE A 195 6.38 0.22 9.16
C ILE A 195 7.68 0.25 8.36
N ALA A 196 7.86 -0.69 7.44
CA ALA A 196 8.91 -0.63 6.44
C ALA A 196 8.30 -0.23 5.09
N MET A 197 9.00 0.59 4.31
CA MET A 197 8.56 0.99 2.97
C MET A 197 9.72 1.00 1.98
N SER A 198 9.49 0.44 0.81
CA SER A 198 10.37 0.51 -0.36
C SER A 198 9.55 0.53 -1.64
N HIS A 199 10.17 0.82 -2.79
CA HIS A 199 9.46 0.67 -4.07
C HIS A 199 9.39 -0.80 -4.51
N HIS A 200 10.54 -1.45 -4.71
CA HIS A 200 10.62 -2.88 -5.02
C HIS A 200 10.11 -3.75 -3.86
N HIS A 201 9.63 -4.94 -4.20
CA HIS A 201 9.09 -5.93 -3.27
C HIS A 201 10.19 -6.76 -2.58
N PRO A 202 10.00 -7.17 -1.31
CA PRO A 202 10.95 -8.01 -0.59
C PRO A 202 10.66 -9.51 -0.72
N ILE A 203 9.53 -9.90 -1.31
CA ILE A 203 9.10 -11.30 -1.47
C ILE A 203 8.62 -11.55 -2.89
N ASP A 204 8.64 -12.80 -3.32
CA ASP A 204 8.23 -13.15 -4.68
C ASP A 204 6.75 -12.84 -4.91
N HIS A 205 6.48 -12.06 -5.95
CA HIS A 205 5.13 -11.69 -6.39
C HIS A 205 4.78 -12.48 -7.65
N SER A 206 4.88 -13.81 -7.57
CA SER A 206 4.69 -14.74 -8.70
C SER A 206 3.25 -14.87 -9.20
N ILE A 207 2.29 -14.19 -8.57
CA ILE A 207 0.90 -14.16 -9.04
C ILE A 207 0.85 -13.54 -10.45
N LEU A 208 0.03 -14.09 -11.34
CA LEU A 208 -0.14 -13.65 -12.74
C LEU A 208 1.14 -13.75 -13.60
N ASN A 209 2.09 -14.61 -13.24
CA ASN A 209 3.39 -14.73 -13.93
C ASN A 209 4.17 -13.41 -13.97
N LEU A 210 3.95 -12.51 -13.00
CA LEU A 210 4.62 -11.20 -12.94
C LEU A 210 6.14 -11.29 -12.65
N GLY A 211 6.68 -12.50 -12.48
CA GLY A 211 8.11 -12.77 -12.37
C GLY A 211 8.70 -12.56 -10.97
N GLU A 212 9.88 -13.16 -10.77
CA GLU A 212 10.64 -13.19 -9.50
C GLU A 212 11.98 -12.43 -9.60
N GLU A 213 12.37 -12.03 -10.82
CA GLU A 213 13.71 -11.52 -11.12
C GLU A 213 13.96 -10.08 -10.62
N ASP A 214 12.91 -9.37 -10.24
CA ASP A 214 12.91 -7.96 -9.82
C ASP A 214 12.79 -7.74 -8.31
N LYS A 215 12.76 -8.84 -7.52
CA LYS A 215 12.78 -8.80 -6.05
C LYS A 215 14.02 -8.07 -5.53
N ILE A 216 13.89 -7.44 -4.36
CA ILE A 216 15.03 -6.87 -3.64
C ILE A 216 16.13 -7.95 -3.46
N LYS A 217 17.31 -7.67 -4.00
CA LYS A 217 18.53 -8.42 -3.67
C LYS A 217 18.86 -8.23 -2.19
N ASN A 218 19.16 -9.34 -1.51
CA ASN A 218 19.37 -9.43 -0.05
C ASN A 218 18.09 -9.25 0.79
N ALA A 219 16.91 -9.52 0.21
CA ALA A 219 15.64 -9.40 0.92
C ALA A 219 15.55 -10.32 2.15
N ASP A 220 16.12 -11.52 2.12
CA ASP A 220 16.05 -12.44 3.27
C ASP A 220 16.72 -11.85 4.51
N SER A 221 17.90 -11.24 4.35
CA SER A 221 18.59 -10.55 5.45
C SER A 221 17.77 -9.37 5.97
N LEU A 222 17.16 -8.59 5.07
CA LEU A 222 16.25 -7.52 5.45
C LEU A 222 15.06 -8.06 6.25
N LEU A 223 14.34 -9.05 5.72
CA LEU A 223 13.16 -9.64 6.34
C LEU A 223 13.48 -10.27 7.70
N ASN A 224 14.66 -10.86 7.87
CA ASN A 224 15.13 -11.34 9.15
C ASN A 224 15.30 -10.21 10.17
N VAL A 225 15.92 -9.09 9.79
CA VAL A 225 16.01 -7.91 10.67
C VAL A 225 14.63 -7.36 11.00
N LEU A 226 13.72 -7.25 10.02
CA LEU A 226 12.35 -6.80 10.26
C LEU A 226 11.58 -7.74 11.20
N GLY A 227 11.80 -9.05 11.08
CA GLY A 227 11.23 -10.06 11.97
C GLY A 227 11.79 -9.95 13.39
N LYS A 228 13.11 -9.78 13.54
CA LYS A 228 13.78 -9.60 14.83
C LYS A 228 13.18 -8.45 15.63
N TYR A 229 12.93 -7.32 14.97
CA TYR A 229 12.41 -6.11 15.59
C TYR A 229 10.89 -5.95 15.48
N LYS A 230 10.19 -7.02 15.04
CA LYS A 230 8.72 -7.14 14.97
C LYS A 230 8.07 -5.96 14.24
N PHE A 231 8.49 -5.72 13.00
CA PHE A 231 7.81 -4.76 12.13
C PHE A 231 6.36 -5.20 11.89
N ASP A 232 5.45 -4.23 11.88
CA ASP A 232 4.01 -4.47 11.84
C ASP A 232 3.46 -4.51 10.40
N LEU A 233 4.13 -3.86 9.46
CA LEU A 233 3.72 -3.79 8.06
C LEU A 233 4.91 -3.47 7.15
N PHE A 234 4.98 -4.12 5.99
CA PHE A 234 5.84 -3.71 4.88
C PHE A 234 4.97 -3.20 3.72
N ILE A 235 5.26 -2.03 3.17
CA ILE A 235 4.53 -1.42 2.06
C ILE A 235 5.46 -1.28 0.84
N HIS A 236 4.97 -1.64 -0.35
CA HIS A 236 5.70 -1.43 -1.59
C HIS A 236 4.80 -1.16 -2.82
N GLY A 237 5.44 -0.70 -3.91
CA GLY A 237 4.84 -0.45 -5.22
C GLY A 237 5.34 -1.44 -6.28
N HIS A 238 5.73 -0.93 -7.45
CA HIS A 238 6.47 -1.62 -8.53
C HIS A 238 5.67 -2.63 -9.36
N LYS A 239 4.95 -3.55 -8.72
CA LYS A 239 4.28 -4.64 -9.44
C LYS A 239 2.96 -4.24 -10.09
N HIS A 240 2.46 -3.04 -9.78
CA HIS A 240 1.15 -2.52 -10.21
C HIS A 240 -0.06 -3.41 -9.84
N HIS A 241 0.17 -4.53 -9.17
CA HIS A 241 -0.85 -5.47 -8.71
C HIS A 241 -1.04 -5.32 -7.18
N PRO A 242 -2.17 -4.73 -6.73
CA PRO A 242 -2.47 -4.60 -5.31
C PRO A 242 -2.68 -5.97 -4.66
N LEU A 243 -2.06 -6.18 -3.50
CA LEU A 243 -2.02 -7.48 -2.84
C LEU A 243 -1.60 -7.33 -1.38
N ILE A 244 -2.19 -8.14 -0.49
CA ILE A 244 -1.69 -8.31 0.87
C ILE A 244 -1.50 -9.78 1.20
N ARG A 245 -0.33 -10.14 1.72
CA ARG A 245 -0.01 -11.49 2.18
C ARG A 245 0.89 -11.42 3.41
N TYR A 246 0.89 -12.49 4.20
CA TYR A 246 1.89 -12.63 5.24
C TYR A 246 3.14 -13.31 4.72
N HIS A 247 4.27 -12.87 5.25
CA HIS A 247 5.53 -13.56 5.16
C HIS A 247 5.99 -14.00 6.55
N ASN A 248 6.24 -15.29 6.72
CA ASN A 248 6.81 -15.82 7.95
C ASN A 248 8.33 -15.71 7.88
N THR A 249 8.89 -14.82 8.70
CA THR A 249 10.34 -14.61 8.75
C THR A 249 11.05 -15.86 9.25
N THR A 250 12.08 -16.29 8.53
CA THR A 250 12.72 -17.61 8.73
C THR A 250 13.38 -17.76 10.09
N LEU A 251 14.06 -16.72 10.59
CA LEU A 251 14.85 -16.81 11.82
C LEU A 251 14.06 -16.52 13.11
N HIS A 252 12.98 -15.75 13.01
CA HIS A 252 12.27 -15.23 14.19
C HIS A 252 10.81 -15.68 14.27
N GLY A 253 10.28 -16.35 13.24
CA GLY A 253 8.90 -16.82 13.21
C GLY A 253 7.86 -15.68 13.23
N HIS A 254 8.30 -14.44 13.01
CA HIS A 254 7.41 -13.28 12.97
C HIS A 254 6.63 -13.28 11.65
N ARG A 255 5.30 -13.15 11.75
CA ARG A 255 4.36 -13.12 10.63
C ARG A 255 4.17 -11.67 10.18
N LEU A 256 4.96 -11.22 9.21
CA LEU A 256 4.96 -9.85 8.69
C LEU A 256 3.93 -9.69 7.57
N PRO A 257 2.93 -8.80 7.69
CA PRO A 257 2.10 -8.39 6.57
C PRO A 257 2.93 -7.61 5.54
N ILE A 258 2.81 -7.99 4.27
CA ILE A 258 3.43 -7.32 3.13
C ILE A 258 2.33 -6.87 2.18
N PHE A 259 2.27 -5.57 1.95
CA PHE A 259 1.25 -4.89 1.16
C PHE A 259 1.87 -4.29 -0.11
N ALA A 260 1.45 -4.80 -1.26
CA ALA A 260 1.66 -4.18 -2.56
C ALA A 260 0.50 -3.22 -2.85
N SER A 261 0.78 -1.96 -3.18
CA SER A 261 -0.24 -0.91 -3.33
C SER A 261 -0.95 -0.90 -4.68
N GLY A 262 -0.47 -1.64 -5.67
CA GLY A 262 -0.92 -1.43 -7.04
C GLY A 262 -0.45 -0.09 -7.61
N SER A 263 -1.01 0.29 -8.78
CA SER A 263 -0.71 1.58 -9.42
C SER A 263 -1.83 2.58 -9.23
N PHE A 264 -1.48 3.85 -9.04
CA PHE A 264 -2.44 4.93 -8.92
C PHE A 264 -3.01 5.39 -10.27
N SER A 265 -2.24 5.26 -11.36
CA SER A 265 -2.63 5.86 -12.64
C SER A 265 -2.08 5.19 -13.89
N SER A 266 -1.54 3.98 -13.83
CA SER A 266 -1.06 3.30 -15.03
C SER A 266 -2.21 2.99 -16.02
N HIS A 267 -1.98 3.26 -17.32
CA HIS A 267 -2.89 2.88 -18.39
C HIS A 267 -2.73 1.41 -18.77
N SER A 268 -1.50 0.91 -18.71
CA SER A 268 -1.14 -0.44 -19.10
C SER A 268 -1.38 -1.49 -18.02
N ASN A 269 -1.76 -1.08 -16.80
CA ASN A 269 -2.02 -2.02 -15.70
C ASN A 269 -3.05 -3.11 -16.08
N LEU A 270 -4.16 -2.71 -16.71
CA LEU A 270 -5.17 -3.67 -17.17
C LEU A 270 -4.62 -4.70 -18.16
N MET A 271 -3.68 -4.31 -19.01
CA MET A 271 -3.07 -5.21 -20.01
C MET A 271 -2.14 -6.23 -19.36
N PHE A 272 -1.43 -5.84 -18.29
CA PHE A 272 -0.41 -6.67 -17.67
C PHE A 272 -0.91 -7.47 -16.46
N THR A 273 -1.79 -6.90 -15.64
CA THR A 273 -2.26 -7.51 -14.39
C THR A 273 -3.74 -7.85 -14.41
N SER A 274 -4.51 -7.35 -15.40
CA SER A 274 -5.98 -7.36 -15.36
C SER A 274 -6.58 -6.62 -14.15
N VAL A 275 -5.77 -5.87 -13.40
CA VAL A 275 -6.21 -5.08 -12.25
C VAL A 275 -6.19 -3.60 -12.61
N ARG A 276 -7.19 -2.88 -12.09
CA ARG A 276 -7.34 -1.44 -12.27
C ARG A 276 -6.45 -0.68 -11.29
N ASN A 277 -6.39 0.63 -11.50
CA ASN A 277 -5.65 1.51 -10.60
C ASN A 277 -6.33 1.61 -9.23
N SER A 278 -5.52 1.68 -8.18
CA SER A 278 -5.96 1.61 -6.79
C SER A 278 -5.41 2.74 -5.94
N PHE A 279 -6.20 3.15 -4.94
CA PHE A 279 -5.84 4.08 -3.88
C PHE A 279 -6.31 3.47 -2.56
N HIS A 280 -5.51 3.59 -1.50
CA HIS A 280 -5.76 2.86 -0.26
C HIS A 280 -5.66 3.75 0.97
N LEU A 281 -6.60 3.59 1.90
CA LEU A 281 -6.39 3.96 3.29
C LEU A 281 -6.12 2.73 4.14
N ILE A 282 -5.16 2.82 5.04
CA ILE A 282 -4.85 1.76 6.00
C ILE A 282 -5.00 2.32 7.40
N THR A 283 -5.85 1.71 8.23
CA THR A 283 -5.92 2.01 9.66
C THR A 283 -5.18 0.92 10.42
N LEU A 284 -4.11 1.31 11.12
CA LEU A 284 -3.33 0.44 11.99
C LEU A 284 -3.74 0.68 13.44
N GLN A 285 -3.92 -0.40 14.18
CA GLN A 285 -4.24 -0.39 15.60
C GLN A 285 -3.30 -1.34 16.33
N LYS A 286 -2.54 -0.83 17.29
CA LYS A 286 -1.56 -1.62 18.04
C LYS A 286 -1.72 -1.45 19.54
N ASP A 287 -1.97 -2.57 20.20
CA ASP A 287 -1.81 -2.73 21.65
C ASP A 287 -0.58 -3.61 21.95
N LYS A 288 -0.69 -4.92 21.71
CA LYS A 288 0.39 -5.92 21.72
C LYS A 288 0.72 -6.38 20.31
N ILE A 289 -0.32 -6.61 19.49
CA ILE A 289 -0.21 -7.05 18.11
C ILE A 289 -0.84 -5.96 17.24
N CYS A 290 -0.20 -5.63 16.13
CA CYS A 290 -0.78 -4.68 15.20
C CYS A 290 -1.84 -5.38 14.34
N LYS A 291 -3.04 -4.80 14.33
CA LYS A 291 -4.12 -5.16 13.41
C LYS A 291 -4.33 -4.04 12.42
N GLY A 292 -4.72 -4.39 11.20
CA GLY A 292 -4.91 -3.47 10.10
C GLY A 292 -6.27 -3.63 9.44
N GLU A 293 -6.81 -2.51 8.99
CA GLU A 293 -7.98 -2.43 8.12
C GLU A 293 -7.60 -1.63 6.87
N ILE A 294 -8.02 -2.08 5.71
CA ILE A 294 -7.65 -1.52 4.41
C ILE A 294 -8.93 -1.17 3.66
N ASP A 295 -9.13 0.12 3.44
CA ASP A 295 -10.14 0.68 2.55
C ASP A 295 -9.51 0.96 1.20
N SER A 296 -10.02 0.32 0.15
CA SER A 296 -9.47 0.47 -1.20
C SER A 296 -10.50 1.09 -2.13
N TRP A 297 -10.03 2.00 -2.97
CA TRP A 297 -10.76 2.53 -4.10
C TRP A 297 -10.13 2.08 -5.40
N THR A 298 -10.99 1.89 -6.39
CA THR A 298 -10.63 1.51 -7.75
C THR A 298 -11.00 2.66 -8.68
N PHE A 299 -10.07 3.08 -9.54
CA PHE A 299 -10.33 4.11 -10.53
C PHE A 299 -10.92 3.50 -11.81
N PHE A 300 -12.05 4.07 -12.24
CA PHE A 300 -12.74 3.73 -13.47
C PHE A 300 -12.73 4.96 -14.40
N PRO A 301 -12.06 4.91 -15.55
CA PRO A 301 -12.08 6.02 -16.51
C PRO A 301 -13.52 6.44 -16.84
N ASN A 302 -13.77 7.75 -16.88
CA ASN A 302 -15.10 8.37 -17.04
C ASN A 302 -16.09 8.15 -15.88
N SER A 303 -15.74 7.40 -14.83
CA SER A 303 -16.59 7.22 -13.64
C SER A 303 -15.92 7.69 -12.34
N GLY A 304 -14.59 7.78 -12.33
CA GLY A 304 -13.79 8.17 -11.17
C GLY A 304 -13.50 7.02 -10.21
N TRP A 305 -13.10 7.37 -8.99
CA TRP A 305 -12.85 6.45 -7.88
C TRP A 305 -14.16 5.92 -7.28
N GLY A 306 -14.22 4.61 -7.11
CA GLY A 306 -15.31 3.91 -6.45
C GLY A 306 -14.84 2.70 -5.63
N GLN A 307 -15.76 2.12 -4.86
CA GLN A 307 -15.53 0.90 -4.08
C GLN A 307 -16.44 -0.19 -4.61
N PRO A 308 -16.07 -0.86 -5.72
CA PRO A 308 -16.91 -1.89 -6.27
C PRO A 308 -17.00 -3.07 -5.29
N ASP A 309 -18.16 -3.73 -5.31
CA ASP A 309 -18.36 -5.06 -4.74
C ASP A 309 -18.26 -6.07 -5.89
N ASP A 310 -17.05 -6.20 -6.43
CA ASP A 310 -16.76 -7.17 -7.48
C ASP A 310 -15.56 -8.05 -7.12
N GLU A 311 -15.54 -9.26 -7.68
CA GLU A 311 -14.47 -10.22 -7.43
C GLU A 311 -13.22 -9.93 -8.27
N SER A 312 -13.28 -8.97 -9.20
CA SER A 312 -12.23 -8.65 -10.16
C SER A 312 -11.21 -7.65 -9.58
N GLY A 313 -10.22 -8.19 -8.89
CA GLY A 313 -9.08 -7.43 -8.37
C GLY A 313 -9.02 -7.37 -6.85
N PHE A 314 -8.36 -6.33 -6.34
CA PHE A 314 -8.23 -6.14 -4.90
C PHE A 314 -9.55 -5.64 -4.30
N PRO A 315 -10.01 -6.23 -3.18
CA PRO A 315 -11.30 -5.87 -2.62
C PRO A 315 -11.36 -4.43 -2.11
N SER A 316 -12.56 -3.86 -2.10
CA SER A 316 -12.79 -2.53 -1.52
C SER A 316 -12.56 -2.51 -0.01
N TYR A 317 -12.63 -3.67 0.64
CA TYR A 317 -12.26 -3.85 2.04
C TYR A 317 -11.45 -5.12 2.29
N ALA A 318 -10.40 -4.99 3.09
CA ALA A 318 -9.60 -6.09 3.61
C ALA A 318 -9.03 -5.72 4.99
N GLY A 319 -8.38 -6.68 5.65
CA GLY A 319 -7.65 -6.43 6.88
C GLY A 319 -6.46 -7.38 7.04
N PHE A 320 -5.82 -7.28 8.19
CA PHE A 320 -4.82 -8.23 8.67
C PHE A 320 -4.70 -8.12 10.20
N GLY A 321 -4.04 -9.10 10.81
CA GLY A 321 -3.87 -9.25 12.26
C GLY A 321 -4.92 -10.13 12.93
N CYS A 322 -5.75 -10.85 12.19
CA CYS A 322 -6.61 -11.90 12.76
C CYS A 322 -5.77 -13.03 13.38
N GLU A 323 -6.03 -13.34 14.65
CA GLU A 323 -5.35 -14.38 15.42
C GLU A 323 -6.14 -15.70 15.47
N LYS A 324 -7.43 -15.67 15.10
CA LYS A 324 -8.29 -16.84 15.07
C LYS A 324 -8.17 -17.54 13.71
N ASN A 325 -8.28 -18.87 13.72
CA ASN A 325 -8.51 -19.60 12.47
C ASN A 325 -9.93 -19.31 11.95
N ILE A 326 -10.16 -19.60 10.68
CA ILE A 326 -11.37 -19.21 9.97
C ILE A 326 -12.57 -20.07 10.40
N GLU A 327 -12.33 -21.31 10.78
CA GLU A 327 -13.32 -22.26 11.27
C GLU A 327 -13.90 -21.81 12.62
N ASP A 328 -13.05 -21.40 13.56
CA ASP A 328 -13.44 -20.89 14.88
C ASP A 328 -14.24 -19.58 14.75
N LEU A 329 -13.88 -18.73 13.77
CA LEU A 329 -14.66 -17.53 13.44
C LEU A 329 -16.04 -17.90 12.90
N ALA A 330 -16.12 -18.83 11.94
CA ALA A 330 -17.38 -19.29 11.39
C ALA A 330 -18.30 -19.87 12.46
N GLU A 331 -17.75 -20.67 13.38
CA GLU A 331 -18.50 -21.26 14.49
C GLU A 331 -18.96 -20.21 15.52
N SER A 332 -18.11 -19.21 15.80
CA SER A 332 -18.49 -18.09 16.67
C SER A 332 -19.68 -17.31 16.09
N ILE A 333 -19.63 -17.00 14.79
CA ILE A 333 -20.71 -16.28 14.08
C ILE A 333 -21.98 -17.14 14.04
N ASP A 334 -21.85 -18.45 13.77
CA ASP A 334 -22.97 -19.38 13.75
C ASP A 334 -23.75 -19.41 15.06
N ASN A 335 -23.03 -19.52 16.18
CA ASN A 335 -23.64 -19.55 17.50
C ASN A 335 -24.38 -18.24 17.84
N ILE A 336 -23.83 -17.09 17.46
CA ILE A 336 -24.51 -15.80 17.59
C ILE A 336 -25.77 -15.78 16.72
N MET A 337 -25.63 -16.13 15.44
CA MET A 337 -26.71 -15.99 14.45
C MET A 337 -27.85 -17.01 14.64
N LYS A 338 -27.60 -18.17 15.25
CA LYS A 338 -28.67 -19.08 15.73
C LYS A 338 -29.56 -18.43 16.78
N SER A 339 -29.03 -17.49 17.58
CA SER A 339 -29.79 -16.79 18.63
C SER A 339 -30.46 -15.50 18.15
N GLU A 340 -29.88 -14.79 17.18
CA GLU A 340 -30.41 -13.50 16.71
C GLU A 340 -31.24 -13.61 15.41
N GLY A 341 -30.84 -14.46 14.47
CA GLY A 341 -31.49 -14.61 13.16
C GLY A 341 -31.20 -13.48 12.16
N LYS A 342 -31.14 -12.22 12.62
CA LYS A 342 -30.72 -11.05 11.83
C LYS A 342 -30.06 -10.03 12.74
N MET A 343 -28.95 -9.44 12.28
CA MET A 343 -28.31 -8.33 12.99
C MET A 343 -27.55 -7.38 12.07
N THR A 344 -27.20 -6.20 12.59
CA THR A 344 -26.33 -5.27 11.86
C THR A 344 -24.89 -5.78 11.84
N TRP A 345 -24.16 -5.46 10.78
CA TRP A 345 -22.73 -5.78 10.69
C TRP A 345 -21.93 -5.25 11.88
N ASN A 346 -22.20 -4.00 12.27
CA ASN A 346 -21.51 -3.36 13.40
C ASN A 346 -21.73 -4.11 14.72
N ASP A 347 -22.93 -4.65 14.95
CA ASP A 347 -23.20 -5.41 16.16
C ASP A 347 -22.53 -6.79 16.13
N LEU A 348 -22.38 -7.39 14.95
CA LEU A 348 -21.62 -8.64 14.79
C LEU A 348 -20.13 -8.39 15.06
N VAL A 349 -19.54 -7.34 14.49
CA VAL A 349 -18.13 -6.98 14.71
C VAL A 349 -17.83 -6.65 16.18
N LYS A 350 -18.77 -6.03 16.91
CA LYS A 350 -18.61 -5.83 18.37
C LYS A 350 -18.47 -7.14 19.13
N GLN A 351 -19.17 -8.20 18.69
CA GLN A 351 -19.11 -9.52 19.31
C GLN A 351 -17.95 -10.36 18.77
N VAL A 352 -17.54 -10.15 17.51
CA VAL A 352 -16.44 -10.84 16.84
C VAL A 352 -15.47 -9.83 16.21
N PRO A 353 -14.61 -9.15 17.01
CA PRO A 353 -13.77 -8.06 16.51
C PRO A 353 -12.73 -8.47 15.46
N ASP A 354 -12.30 -9.72 15.43
CA ASP A 354 -11.31 -10.21 14.45
C ASP A 354 -11.84 -10.26 13.02
N LEU A 355 -13.15 -10.14 12.84
CA LEU A 355 -13.85 -10.25 11.56
C LEU A 355 -13.43 -9.18 10.55
N ILE A 356 -13.01 -8.01 11.03
CA ILE A 356 -12.53 -6.89 10.22
C ILE A 356 -11.02 -6.95 9.92
N HIS A 357 -10.34 -8.00 10.38
CA HIS A 357 -8.88 -8.13 10.31
C HIS A 357 -8.43 -9.32 9.46
N LEU A 358 -9.25 -9.70 8.47
CA LEU A 358 -9.04 -10.84 7.57
C LEU A 358 -8.38 -10.41 6.27
N LEU A 359 -7.41 -11.20 5.80
CA LEU A 359 -6.92 -11.10 4.43
C LEU A 359 -8.05 -11.35 3.42
N PRO A 360 -7.91 -10.90 2.15
CA PRO A 360 -8.91 -11.14 1.12
C PRO A 360 -9.33 -12.61 0.97
N ASP A 361 -8.37 -13.55 0.95
CA ASP A 361 -8.67 -14.98 0.80
C ASP A 361 -9.24 -15.61 2.07
N GLU A 362 -8.84 -15.12 3.24
CA GLU A 362 -9.43 -15.51 4.53
C GLU A 362 -10.91 -15.10 4.58
N GLY A 363 -11.24 -13.90 4.09
CA GLY A 363 -12.62 -13.42 3.92
C GLY A 363 -13.45 -14.32 3.00
N LYS A 364 -12.94 -14.67 1.81
CA LYS A 364 -13.64 -15.58 0.88
C LYS A 364 -13.91 -16.94 1.51
N ASN A 365 -12.93 -17.49 2.22
CA ASN A 365 -13.07 -18.77 2.88
C ASN A 365 -14.13 -18.70 3.98
N LEU A 366 -14.16 -17.62 4.77
CA LEU A 366 -15.18 -17.42 5.79
C LEU A 366 -16.58 -17.30 5.18
N GLU A 367 -16.76 -16.54 4.10
CA GLU A 367 -18.05 -16.42 3.40
C GLU A 367 -18.58 -17.78 2.96
N LYS A 368 -17.71 -18.64 2.43
CA LYS A 368 -18.08 -20.00 2.03
C LYS A 368 -18.57 -20.82 3.23
N LEU A 369 -17.82 -20.83 4.33
CA LEU A 369 -18.21 -21.56 5.55
C LEU A 369 -19.54 -21.04 6.14
N LEU A 370 -19.76 -19.72 6.11
CA LEU A 370 -21.01 -19.11 6.57
C LEU A 370 -22.19 -19.49 5.66
N SER A 371 -21.98 -19.49 4.34
CA SER A 371 -23.01 -19.93 3.39
C SER A 371 -23.43 -21.38 3.60
N ASP A 372 -22.48 -22.28 3.91
CA ASP A 372 -22.79 -23.68 4.24
C ASP A 372 -23.67 -23.81 5.50
N LYS A 373 -23.59 -22.82 6.40
CA LYS A 373 -24.41 -22.70 7.62
C LYS A 373 -25.70 -21.86 7.41
N GLN A 374 -26.04 -21.52 6.16
CA GLN A 374 -27.18 -20.66 5.79
C GLN A 374 -27.10 -19.23 6.36
N ILE A 375 -25.90 -18.74 6.61
CA ILE A 375 -25.63 -17.37 7.06
C ILE A 375 -25.15 -16.55 5.87
N HIS A 376 -25.87 -15.47 5.57
CA HIS A 376 -25.62 -14.61 4.43
C HIS A 376 -25.47 -13.15 4.85
N MET A 377 -24.73 -12.40 4.05
CA MET A 377 -24.52 -10.97 4.18
C MET A 377 -25.14 -10.25 2.99
N ASP A 378 -25.52 -8.98 3.17
CA ASP A 378 -26.08 -8.15 2.10
C ASP A 378 -25.05 -7.79 1.01
N LYS A 379 -23.76 -7.83 1.37
CA LYS A 379 -22.60 -7.65 0.49
C LYS A 379 -21.52 -8.65 0.88
N SER A 380 -20.48 -8.75 0.05
CA SER A 380 -19.29 -9.49 0.44
C SER A 380 -18.63 -8.89 1.71
N LEU A 381 -18.03 -9.74 2.56
CA LEU A 381 -17.06 -9.37 3.59
C LEU A 381 -15.97 -8.44 3.05
N ARG A 382 -15.65 -8.62 1.77
CA ARG A 382 -14.67 -7.84 1.01
C ARG A 382 -15.17 -6.49 0.53
N ALA A 383 -16.41 -6.12 0.87
CA ALA A 383 -17.07 -4.88 0.47
C ALA A 383 -17.87 -4.20 1.62
N LYS A 384 -17.44 -4.41 2.87
CA LYS A 384 -18.07 -3.89 4.11
C LYS A 384 -19.58 -4.13 4.14
N PRO A 385 -20.03 -5.34 4.53
CA PRO A 385 -21.44 -5.62 4.72
C PRO A 385 -22.10 -4.64 5.68
N THR A 386 -23.41 -4.46 5.55
CA THR A 386 -24.19 -3.67 6.50
C THR A 386 -25.11 -4.54 7.35
N GLN A 387 -25.44 -5.75 6.89
CA GLN A 387 -26.39 -6.66 7.53
C GLN A 387 -25.96 -8.12 7.39
N VAL A 388 -26.31 -8.93 8.38
CA VAL A 388 -26.10 -10.39 8.41
C VAL A 388 -27.39 -11.09 8.78
N TYR A 389 -27.68 -12.21 8.12
CA TYR A 389 -28.92 -12.96 8.25
C TYR A 389 -28.64 -14.46 8.34
N ASN A 390 -29.39 -15.18 9.17
CA ASN A 390 -29.45 -16.63 9.17
C ASN A 390 -30.79 -17.07 8.58
N LEU A 391 -30.76 -17.62 7.37
CA LEU A 391 -31.98 -17.99 6.65
C LEU A 391 -32.70 -19.16 7.31
N ALA A 392 -31.97 -20.12 7.90
CA ALA A 392 -32.58 -21.26 8.61
C ALA A 392 -33.53 -20.78 9.72
N LYS A 393 -33.13 -19.72 10.41
CA LYS A 393 -33.89 -19.12 11.52
C LYS A 393 -35.01 -18.18 11.07
N LEU A 394 -34.83 -17.46 9.96
CA LEU A 394 -35.86 -16.56 9.45
C LEU A 394 -37.04 -17.31 8.83
N TYR A 395 -36.85 -18.57 8.42
CA TYR A 395 -37.88 -19.42 7.83
C TYR A 395 -38.37 -20.56 8.75
N SER A 396 -37.92 -20.61 10.01
CA SER A 396 -38.42 -21.49 11.07
C SER A 396 -39.45 -20.78 11.94
#